data_AF-A0A963NVG1-F1
#
_entry.id   AF-A0A963NVG1-F1
#
_cell.length_a   1.000
_cell.length_b   1.000
_cell.length_c   1.000
_cell.angle_alpha   90.00
_cell.angle_beta   90.00
_cell.angle_gamma   90.00
#
_symmetry.space_group_name_H-M   'P 1'
#
loop_
_entity.id
_entity.type
_entity.pdbx_description
1 polymer ?
#
loop_
_entity_poly.entity_id
_entity_poly.type
_entity_poly.pdbx_seq_one_letter_code
_entity_poly.pdbx_strand_id
1 'polypeptide(L)'
;MATKEAAQDATKEAAQDLVAAGDGVSRETAGADLSANGRGPTPAGGRRSSRAALARHQLAEMKRDPGVVRRLFETGEYPYKSHMSRRSYEAHKLELQAELLKAQSWIKATGQKVVVIFEGRDAAGKGGTIKRFM
;
A
#
# COMPACT_ATOMS: atom_id res chain seq x y z
N MET A 1 -18.56 -8.93 -35.01
CA MET A 1 -17.47 -7.97 -35.33
C MET A 1 -17.94 -6.56 -34.97
N ALA A 2 -18.04 -6.23 -33.67
CA ALA A 2 -18.28 -4.88 -33.12
C ALA A 2 -18.29 -4.93 -31.57
N THR A 3 -17.13 -5.02 -30.92
CA THR A 3 -17.01 -4.80 -29.46
C THR A 3 -15.70 -4.09 -29.05
N LYS A 4 -14.92 -3.57 -30.01
CA LYS A 4 -13.66 -2.87 -29.72
C LYS A 4 -13.79 -1.37 -29.46
N GLU A 5 -14.92 -0.74 -29.81
CA GLU A 5 -15.12 0.71 -29.66
C GLU A 5 -15.49 1.13 -28.22
N ALA A 6 -16.25 0.31 -27.48
CA ALA A 6 -16.70 0.68 -26.12
C ALA A 6 -15.57 0.67 -25.06
N ALA A 7 -14.44 0.01 -25.33
CA ALA A 7 -13.33 -0.08 -24.39
C ALA A 7 -12.37 1.13 -24.45
N GLN A 8 -12.41 1.91 -25.54
CA GLN A 8 -11.53 3.07 -25.73
C GLN A 8 -12.09 4.36 -25.12
N ASP A 9 -13.42 4.47 -24.98
CA ASP A 9 -14.06 5.64 -24.37
C ASP A 9 -13.91 5.68 -22.84
N ALA A 10 -13.98 4.54 -22.16
CA ALA A 10 -13.83 4.47 -20.70
C ALA A 10 -12.42 4.88 -20.21
N THR A 11 -11.38 4.67 -21.05
CA THR A 11 -10.01 5.11 -20.74
C THR A 11 -9.80 6.62 -20.91
N LYS A 12 -10.66 7.30 -21.66
CA LYS A 12 -10.55 8.74 -21.92
C LYS A 12 -11.21 9.58 -20.83
N GLU A 13 -12.29 9.09 -20.26
CA GLU A 13 -13.00 9.75 -19.13
C GLU A 13 -12.13 9.78 -17.86
N ALA A 14 -11.44 8.68 -17.53
CA ALA A 14 -10.57 8.63 -16.35
C ALA A 14 -9.32 9.54 -16.45
N ALA A 15 -8.91 9.91 -17.67
CA ALA A 15 -7.76 10.79 -17.89
C ALA A 15 -8.09 12.28 -17.70
N GLN A 16 -9.37 12.67 -17.85
CA GLN A 16 -9.80 14.07 -17.72
C GLN A 16 -9.97 14.49 -16.25
N ASP A 17 -10.34 13.57 -15.37
CA ASP A 17 -10.43 13.84 -13.92
C ASP A 17 -9.07 14.05 -13.24
N LEU A 18 -7.98 13.59 -13.86
CA LEU A 18 -6.63 13.77 -13.33
C LEU A 18 -6.07 15.20 -13.53
N VAL A 19 -6.65 15.98 -14.46
CA VAL A 19 -6.12 17.29 -14.86
C VAL A 19 -6.82 18.44 -14.11
N ALA A 20 -8.00 18.21 -13.52
CA ALA A 20 -8.80 19.27 -12.90
C ALA A 20 -8.45 19.60 -11.43
N ALA A 21 -7.50 18.90 -10.80
CA ALA A 21 -7.18 19.05 -9.37
C ALA A 21 -5.89 19.84 -9.07
N GLY A 22 -5.30 20.49 -10.08
CA GLY A 22 -4.05 21.23 -9.92
C GLY A 22 -4.26 22.74 -10.02
N ASP A 23 -4.68 23.38 -8.94
CA ASP A 23 -4.40 24.81 -8.75
C ASP A 23 -4.51 25.22 -7.27
N GLY A 24 -3.43 25.81 -6.77
CA GLY A 24 -3.46 26.63 -5.56
C GLY A 24 -2.62 26.14 -4.38
N VAL A 25 -1.30 26.26 -4.47
CA VAL A 25 -0.51 26.73 -3.31
C VAL A 25 0.58 27.69 -3.81
N SER A 26 0.45 28.92 -3.34
CA SER A 26 1.28 30.09 -3.66
C SER A 26 2.75 29.91 -3.27
N ARG A 27 3.61 30.39 -4.16
CA ARG A 27 5.02 30.71 -3.92
C ARG A 27 5.17 31.69 -2.77
N GLU A 28 6.08 31.38 -1.85
CA GLU A 28 6.81 32.39 -1.10
C GLU A 28 8.32 32.17 -1.34
N THR A 29 8.93 33.16 -1.96
CA THR A 29 10.33 33.22 -2.36
C THR A 29 11.15 33.93 -1.30
N ALA A 30 12.28 33.36 -0.87
CA ALA A 30 13.50 34.10 -0.56
C ALA A 30 14.66 33.13 -0.35
N GLY A 31 15.65 33.20 -1.23
CA GLY A 31 16.96 32.60 -0.97
C GLY A 31 17.78 33.48 -0.03
N ALA A 32 18.70 32.88 0.71
CA ALA A 32 20.13 33.18 0.62
C ALA A 32 20.91 32.49 1.77
N ASP A 33 22.03 31.93 1.35
CA ASP A 33 23.32 31.92 2.02
C ASP A 33 23.74 30.75 2.92
N LEU A 34 24.98 30.39 2.64
CA LEU A 34 25.82 29.34 3.17
C LEU A 34 26.50 29.85 4.45
N SER A 35 26.51 29.09 5.54
CA SER A 35 27.70 29.02 6.42
C SER A 35 27.55 27.93 7.48
N ALA A 36 28.68 27.27 7.73
CA ALA A 36 28.86 26.26 8.75
C ALA A 36 28.71 26.84 10.17
N ASN A 37 28.01 26.13 11.06
CA ASN A 37 28.62 25.62 12.29
C ASN A 37 27.66 24.74 13.10
N GLY A 38 28.23 23.68 13.67
CA GLY A 38 27.51 22.64 14.39
C GLY A 38 26.75 23.14 15.63
N ARG A 39 25.51 22.65 15.74
CA ARG A 39 24.79 22.32 16.98
C ARG A 39 23.63 21.41 16.55
N GLY A 40 23.74 20.12 16.85
CA GLY A 40 22.65 19.18 16.60
C GLY A 40 21.40 19.61 17.39
N PRO A 41 20.19 19.45 16.83
CA PRO A 41 18.97 19.72 17.58
C PRO A 41 18.85 18.69 18.71
N THR A 42 18.80 19.20 19.94
CA THR A 42 18.47 18.50 21.18
C THR A 42 17.23 17.60 21.04
N PRO A 43 17.22 16.37 21.59
CA PRO A 43 16.13 15.42 21.40
C PRO A 43 15.00 15.68 22.40
N ALA A 44 14.10 16.60 22.09
CA ALA A 44 12.83 16.71 22.82
C ALA A 44 11.75 15.86 22.12
N GLY A 45 11.63 14.57 22.46
CA GLY A 45 10.47 13.76 21.99
C GLY A 45 10.58 12.22 21.97
N GLY A 46 11.63 11.60 22.51
CA GLY A 46 12.01 10.20 22.20
C GLY A 46 11.21 9.04 22.83
N ARG A 47 10.09 9.24 23.56
CA ARG A 47 9.43 8.13 24.30
C ARG A 47 8.25 7.45 23.60
N ARG A 48 7.69 8.02 22.53
CA ARG A 48 6.53 7.43 21.81
C ARG A 48 6.94 6.52 20.64
N SER A 49 8.12 6.71 20.07
CA SER A 49 8.61 5.91 18.93
C SER A 49 9.01 4.48 19.32
N SER A 50 9.41 4.24 20.58
CA SER A 50 9.90 2.94 21.05
C SER A 50 8.80 1.88 21.23
N ARG A 51 7.67 2.23 21.85
CA ARG A 51 6.58 1.26 22.13
C ARG A 51 5.91 0.75 20.85
N ALA A 52 5.68 1.63 19.88
CA ALA A 52 5.08 1.23 18.61
C ALA A 52 6.05 0.40 17.75
N ALA A 53 7.36 0.69 17.80
CA ALA A 53 8.38 -0.12 17.15
C ALA A 53 8.49 -1.51 17.80
N LEU A 54 8.53 -1.57 19.13
CA LEU A 54 8.52 -2.83 19.90
C LEU A 54 7.28 -3.67 19.60
N ALA A 55 6.09 -3.05 19.57
CA ALA A 55 4.85 -3.75 19.23
C ALA A 55 4.86 -4.31 17.80
N ARG A 56 5.38 -3.55 16.82
CA ARG A 56 5.53 -4.06 15.43
C ARG A 56 6.52 -5.22 15.35
N HIS A 57 7.63 -5.15 16.08
CA HIS A 57 8.61 -6.23 16.17
C HIS A 57 8.00 -7.50 16.77
N GLN A 58 7.30 -7.37 17.91
CA GLN A 58 6.58 -8.48 18.55
C GLN A 58 5.55 -9.12 17.61
N LEU A 59 4.77 -8.31 16.89
CA LEU A 59 3.81 -8.81 15.89
C LEU A 59 4.51 -9.53 14.73
N ALA A 60 5.67 -9.05 14.29
CA ALA A 60 6.44 -9.71 13.23
C ALA A 60 6.99 -11.07 13.68
N GLU A 61 7.46 -11.16 14.93
CA GLU A 61 7.91 -12.42 15.55
C GLU A 61 6.75 -13.42 15.67
N MET A 62 5.61 -12.99 16.19
CA MET A 62 4.40 -13.83 16.33
C MET A 62 3.96 -14.44 14.99
N LYS A 63 4.08 -13.69 13.89
CA LYS A 63 3.71 -14.17 12.56
C LYS A 63 4.66 -15.22 11.99
N ARG A 64 5.87 -15.35 12.53
CA ARG A 64 6.87 -16.35 12.11
C ARG A 64 6.75 -17.66 12.88
N ASP A 65 6.08 -17.66 14.03
CA ASP A 65 5.84 -18.86 14.83
C ASP A 65 4.67 -19.69 14.25
N PRO A 66 4.91 -20.91 13.73
CA PRO A 66 3.85 -21.74 13.15
C PRO A 66 2.77 -22.16 14.15
N GLY A 67 3.11 -22.34 15.42
CA GLY A 67 2.17 -22.70 16.48
C GLY A 67 1.22 -21.56 16.79
N VAL A 68 1.73 -20.32 16.81
CA VAL A 68 0.90 -19.12 16.95
C VAL A 68 0.01 -18.94 15.73
N VAL A 69 0.55 -19.04 14.51
CA VAL A 69 -0.23 -18.91 13.27
C VAL A 69 -1.37 -19.93 13.22
N ARG A 70 -1.10 -21.20 13.56
CA ARG A 70 -2.13 -22.25 13.62
C ARG A 70 -3.24 -21.90 14.59
N ARG A 71 -2.89 -21.52 15.83
CA ARG A 71 -3.87 -21.14 16.87
C ARG A 71 -4.75 -19.99 16.41
N LEU A 72 -4.15 -18.92 15.86
CA LEU A 72 -4.90 -17.76 15.37
C LEU A 72 -5.84 -18.15 14.22
N PHE A 73 -5.40 -19.06 13.33
CA PHE A 73 -6.23 -19.57 12.24
C PHE A 73 -7.41 -20.42 12.73
N GLU A 74 -7.21 -21.26 13.74
CA GLU A 74 -8.24 -22.13 14.32
C GLU A 74 -9.26 -21.34 15.15
N THR A 75 -8.77 -20.35 15.93
CA THR A 75 -9.61 -19.53 16.81
C THR A 75 -10.28 -18.35 16.10
N GLY A 76 -9.77 -17.94 14.94
CA GLY A 76 -10.18 -16.72 14.25
C GLY A 76 -9.72 -15.43 14.95
N GLU A 77 -8.89 -15.52 15.98
CA GLU A 77 -8.34 -14.36 16.68
C GLU A 77 -7.33 -13.64 15.77
N TYR A 78 -7.49 -12.32 15.61
CA TYR A 78 -6.60 -11.52 14.78
C TYR A 78 -5.59 -10.78 15.66
N PRO A 79 -4.30 -10.71 15.29
CA PRO A 79 -3.26 -10.13 16.15
C PRO A 79 -3.32 -8.59 16.24
N TYR A 80 -4.37 -7.98 15.69
CA TYR A 80 -4.60 -6.55 15.72
C TYR A 80 -5.93 -6.25 16.39
N LYS A 81 -5.93 -5.26 17.28
CA LYS A 81 -7.11 -4.85 18.04
C LYS A 81 -8.19 -4.17 17.18
N SER A 82 -7.80 -3.60 16.04
CA SER A 82 -8.68 -2.80 15.19
C SER A 82 -8.37 -3.02 13.71
N HIS A 83 -9.38 -2.86 12.88
CA HIS A 83 -9.22 -2.85 11.43
C HIS A 83 -8.39 -1.64 10.96
N MET A 84 -7.78 -1.80 9.79
CA MET A 84 -7.13 -0.68 9.09
C MET A 84 -8.19 0.37 8.70
N SER A 85 -7.86 1.65 8.87
CA SER A 85 -8.76 2.71 8.43
C SER A 85 -8.90 2.69 6.90
N ARG A 86 -10.10 3.01 6.41
CA ARG A 86 -10.36 3.04 4.96
C ARG A 86 -9.39 3.95 4.22
N ARG A 87 -9.08 5.12 4.78
CA ARG A 87 -8.13 6.08 4.19
C ARG A 87 -6.73 5.46 4.02
N SER A 88 -6.21 4.80 5.05
CA SER A 88 -4.89 4.16 4.98
C SER A 88 -4.89 2.98 4.02
N TYR A 89 -5.97 2.19 4.01
CA TYR A 89 -6.15 1.09 3.08
C TYR A 89 -6.13 1.56 1.62
N GLU A 90 -6.91 2.59 1.28
CA GLU A 90 -7.00 3.10 -0.09
C GLU A 90 -5.66 3.69 -0.57
N ALA A 91 -4.94 4.41 0.30
CA ALA A 91 -3.61 4.94 -0.02
C ALA A 91 -2.61 3.82 -0.34
N HIS A 92 -2.45 2.84 0.55
CA HIS A 92 -1.52 1.73 0.32
C HIS A 92 -1.92 0.85 -0.87
N LYS A 93 -3.23 0.65 -1.09
CA LYS A 93 -3.73 -0.11 -2.23
C LYS A 93 -3.29 0.53 -3.56
N LEU A 94 -3.40 1.85 -3.69
CA LEU A 94 -2.99 2.57 -4.90
C LEU A 94 -1.49 2.42 -5.16
N GLU A 95 -0.66 2.57 -4.11
CA GLU A 95 0.80 2.38 -4.19
C GLU A 95 1.14 0.96 -4.66
N LEU A 96 0.51 -0.07 -4.06
CA LEU A 96 0.73 -1.47 -4.44
C LEU A 96 0.24 -1.78 -5.86
N GLN A 97 -0.84 -1.15 -6.33
CA GLN A 97 -1.31 -1.31 -7.70
C GLN A 97 -0.31 -0.74 -8.70
N ALA A 98 0.34 0.39 -8.40
CA ALA A 98 1.42 0.93 -9.23
C ALA A 98 2.63 -0.02 -9.29
N GLU A 99 3.01 -0.62 -8.15
CA GLU A 99 4.08 -1.63 -8.13
C GLU A 99 3.70 -2.91 -8.89
N LEU A 100 2.43 -3.33 -8.81
CA LEU A 100 1.93 -4.48 -9.57
C LEU A 100 2.04 -4.25 -11.08
N LEU A 101 1.78 -3.03 -11.57
CA LEU A 101 1.95 -2.68 -12.99
C LEU A 101 3.41 -2.75 -13.44
N LYS A 102 4.36 -2.36 -12.57
CA LYS A 102 5.79 -2.52 -12.83
C LYS A 102 6.17 -4.00 -12.93
N ALA A 103 5.69 -4.82 -12.00
CA ALA A 103 5.90 -6.27 -12.02
C ALA A 103 5.31 -6.91 -13.28
N GLN A 104 4.10 -6.55 -13.68
CA GLN A 104 3.47 -7.04 -14.92
C GLN A 104 4.27 -6.65 -16.17
N SER A 105 4.76 -5.41 -16.23
CA SER A 105 5.60 -4.94 -17.33
C SER A 105 6.89 -5.75 -17.43
N TRP A 106 7.52 -6.04 -16.28
CA TRP A 106 8.71 -6.88 -16.22
C TRP A 106 8.44 -8.34 -16.62
N ILE A 107 7.35 -8.95 -16.14
CA ILE A 107 6.95 -10.32 -16.52
C ILE A 107 6.79 -10.43 -18.04
N LYS A 108 6.14 -9.44 -18.66
CA LYS A 108 5.97 -9.37 -20.13
C LYS A 108 7.31 -9.22 -20.84
N ALA A 109 8.18 -8.32 -20.37
CA ALA A 109 9.48 -8.07 -20.99
C ALA A 109 10.43 -9.28 -20.91
N THR A 110 10.32 -10.08 -19.84
CA THR A 110 11.20 -11.24 -19.59
C THR A 110 10.61 -12.57 -20.06
N GLY A 111 9.35 -12.59 -20.52
CA GLY A 111 8.66 -13.80 -20.94
C GLY A 111 8.35 -14.78 -19.79
N GLN A 112 8.37 -14.33 -18.54
CA GLN A 112 8.09 -15.17 -17.38
C GLN A 112 6.62 -15.57 -17.32
N LYS A 113 6.33 -16.73 -16.73
CA LYS A 113 4.97 -17.22 -16.49
C LYS A 113 4.73 -17.31 -15.00
N VAL A 114 3.71 -16.63 -14.50
CA VAL A 114 3.38 -16.56 -13.07
C VAL A 114 1.95 -17.05 -12.86
N VAL A 115 1.77 -17.95 -11.88
CA VAL A 115 0.47 -18.44 -11.43
C VAL A 115 0.33 -18.10 -9.95
N VAL A 116 -0.81 -17.50 -9.56
CA VAL A 116 -1.13 -17.17 -8.17
C VAL A 116 -2.38 -17.94 -7.76
N ILE A 117 -2.26 -18.75 -6.71
CA ILE A 117 -3.34 -19.60 -6.19
C ILE A 117 -3.90 -18.95 -4.93
N PHE A 118 -5.22 -18.77 -4.88
CA PHE A 118 -5.93 -18.21 -3.73
C PHE A 118 -6.81 -19.28 -3.07
N GLU A 119 -6.37 -19.78 -1.91
CA GLU A 119 -7.09 -20.76 -1.09
C GLU A 119 -7.67 -20.14 0.18
N GLY A 120 -8.69 -20.77 0.76
CA GLY A 120 -9.25 -20.36 2.05
C GLY A 120 -10.71 -20.75 2.24
N ARG A 121 -11.20 -20.58 3.47
CA ARG A 121 -12.59 -20.88 3.86
C ARG A 121 -13.61 -20.07 3.03
N ASP A 122 -14.86 -20.51 3.07
CA ASP A 122 -15.96 -19.76 2.48
C ASP A 122 -16.09 -18.38 3.14
N ALA A 123 -16.49 -17.39 2.35
CA ALA A 123 -16.56 -15.97 2.75
C ALA A 123 -15.25 -15.33 3.27
N ALA A 124 -14.08 -15.98 3.13
CA ALA A 124 -12.79 -15.42 3.54
C ALA A 124 -12.30 -14.21 2.72
N GLY A 125 -13.03 -13.80 1.67
CA GLY A 125 -12.69 -12.61 0.86
C GLY A 125 -11.79 -12.86 -0.35
N LYS A 126 -11.66 -14.11 -0.82
CA LYS A 126 -10.86 -14.49 -2.01
C LYS A 126 -11.21 -13.65 -3.25
N GLY A 127 -12.50 -13.61 -3.62
CA GLY A 127 -12.97 -12.83 -4.78
C GLY A 127 -12.77 -11.32 -4.63
N GLY A 128 -12.91 -10.80 -3.41
CA GLY A 128 -12.64 -9.40 -3.11
C GLY A 128 -11.18 -9.02 -3.37
N THR A 129 -10.26 -9.90 -2.99
CA THR A 129 -8.81 -9.75 -3.22
C THR A 129 -8.47 -9.80 -4.70
N ILE A 130 -8.98 -10.80 -5.43
CA ILE A 130 -8.76 -10.93 -6.88
C ILE A 130 -9.24 -9.67 -7.64
N LYS A 131 -10.40 -9.12 -7.25
CA LYS A 131 -10.92 -7.87 -7.83
C LYS A 131 -10.02 -6.65 -7.60
N ARG A 132 -9.07 -6.67 -6.66
CA ARG A 132 -8.10 -5.57 -6.48
C ARG A 132 -6.79 -5.77 -7.24
N PHE A 133 -6.54 -7.00 -7.69
CA PHE A 133 -5.41 -7.37 -8.55
C PHE A 133 -5.68 -7.07 -10.04
N MET A 134 -6.94 -7.12 -10.47
CA MET A 134 -7.40 -6.81 -11.83
C MET A 134 -7.94 -5.39 -11.91
#